data_AF-A0A7S3FBY0-F1
#
_entry.id   AF-A0A7S3FBY0-F1
#
_cell.length_a   1.000
_cell.length_b   1.000
_cell.length_c   1.000
_cell.angle_alpha   90.00
_cell.angle_beta   90.00
_cell.angle_gamma   90.00
#
_symmetry.space_group_name_H-M   'P 1'
#
loop_
_entity.id
_entity.type
_entity.pdbx_description
1 polymer ?
#
loop_
_entity_poly.entity_id
_entity_poly.type
_entity_poly.pdbx_seq_one_letter_code
_entity_poly.pdbx_strand_id
1 'polypeptide(L)'
;DAVSERRIGPSAASACSRSLTMRQGSRFARLVTHVPGPVSLSHFHSGKLAARTLSSTAVHPATENLISFVEGNKRWIKNGFKSPSAAGSMVDHLVEDPFNPTDKKALVISCARSVAPMDSIFDTKPGELQVVRVVGNLCTSSDGVMGSVEYALTGDAPPPLLLVLGNSSNAVVTDAVRKAMTEAGRAAELPETRKSWLSFSAAAPGGETDGAALIDEMMPAARDAMIQEPRASFDRLCELAGKLNVWRTVETLVSQSGVVFDKINAGELQVQGAYFDVSTGKVAVMGQHPSLSKLLTIPPKVDLVRTASAAAVPFEEAFAACYSGNARYAGGHGGSLKVDDEDLLVQLSEGGQNPVSIVLGCADSRAPIELLFDMKPGDLFVLRNAGNTCASEKGSVIGSAEYSVANLKTKCILVLGHTKCGAVVAATQTVLGGATKNADGTYDVSSLDLDAVPGSIGNVLRDIVDMAAKAIEQKPDAPLADQVLLATDLNVTYTMEKILRFSEIIRNGVLAGDVGIYGAVYDIFTGKVEWLRPHPPPEAGV
;
A
#
# COMPACT_ATOMS: atom_id res chain seq x y z
N ASP A 1 -67.34 14.58 18.80
CA ASP A 1 -66.95 15.54 17.76
C ASP A 1 -65.65 15.08 17.08
N ALA A 2 -65.80 14.15 16.12
CA ALA A 2 -65.43 14.27 14.70
C ALA A 2 -63.92 14.07 14.45
N VAL A 3 -63.38 12.85 14.30
CA VAL A 3 -63.44 11.95 13.12
C VAL A 3 -63.67 12.66 11.77
N SER A 4 -62.66 12.64 10.91
CA SER A 4 -62.89 12.51 9.46
C SER A 4 -61.83 11.61 8.83
N GLU A 5 -62.32 10.46 8.37
CA GLU A 5 -61.66 9.53 7.47
C GLU A 5 -61.57 10.14 6.06
N ARG A 6 -60.51 9.81 5.31
CA ARG A 6 -60.61 9.65 3.85
C ARG A 6 -59.92 8.35 3.43
N ARG A 7 -60.75 7.35 3.16
CA ARG A 7 -60.45 6.23 2.26
C ARG A 7 -60.60 6.71 0.82
N ILE A 8 -59.66 6.32 -0.05
CA ILE A 8 -59.95 6.00 -1.45
C ILE A 8 -59.28 4.64 -1.72
N GLY A 9 -60.09 3.69 -2.19
CA GLY A 9 -59.73 2.31 -2.47
C GLY A 9 -59.02 2.10 -3.83
N PRO A 10 -58.81 0.83 -4.21
CA PRO A 10 -57.66 0.38 -4.99
C PRO A 10 -57.94 0.31 -6.50
N SER A 11 -56.88 0.37 -7.33
CA SER A 11 -56.97 -0.14 -8.70
C SER A 11 -55.70 -0.87 -9.16
N ALA A 12 -55.96 -2.07 -9.69
CA ALA A 12 -55.20 -2.81 -10.69
C ALA A 12 -53.76 -3.27 -10.35
N ALA A 13 -53.68 -4.37 -9.61
CA ALA A 13 -52.64 -5.37 -9.84
C ALA A 13 -52.96 -6.12 -11.15
N SER A 14 -52.14 -5.93 -12.19
CA SER A 14 -52.10 -6.86 -13.33
C SER A 14 -50.86 -7.73 -13.22
N ALA A 15 -51.11 -9.03 -13.03
CA ALA A 15 -50.13 -10.09 -13.07
C ALA A 15 -49.38 -10.13 -14.41
N CYS A 16 -48.06 -10.17 -14.35
CA CYS A 16 -47.24 -10.85 -15.35
C CYS A 16 -46.09 -11.57 -14.64
N SER A 17 -46.42 -12.67 -13.98
CA SER A 17 -45.44 -13.65 -13.52
C SER A 17 -44.95 -14.45 -14.73
N ARG A 18 -43.89 -13.96 -15.38
CA ARG A 18 -43.02 -14.83 -16.17
C ARG A 18 -41.91 -15.33 -15.27
N SER A 19 -41.99 -16.61 -14.96
CA SER A 19 -40.92 -17.43 -14.43
C SER A 19 -39.65 -17.27 -15.29
N LEU A 20 -38.64 -16.60 -14.73
CA LEU A 20 -37.26 -16.73 -15.18
C LEU A 20 -36.50 -17.45 -14.06
N THR A 21 -36.39 -18.75 -14.24
CA THR A 21 -35.47 -19.62 -13.55
C THR A 21 -34.07 -19.01 -13.58
N MET A 22 -33.51 -18.75 -12.39
CA MET A 22 -32.09 -18.48 -12.20
C MET A 22 -31.28 -19.63 -12.81
N ARG A 23 -30.67 -19.37 -13.97
CA ARG A 23 -29.44 -20.03 -14.38
C ARG A 23 -28.29 -19.10 -14.03
N GLN A 24 -27.76 -19.26 -12.82
CA GLN A 24 -26.37 -18.92 -12.56
C GLN A 24 -25.51 -19.78 -13.49
N GLY A 25 -24.84 -19.15 -14.44
CA GLY A 25 -24.02 -19.81 -15.44
C GLY A 25 -23.05 -18.82 -16.05
N SER A 26 -21.84 -18.79 -15.47
CA SER A 26 -20.56 -18.44 -16.08
C SER A 26 -20.63 -17.78 -17.48
N ARG A 27 -20.51 -16.46 -17.54
CA ARG A 27 -20.17 -15.72 -18.77
C ARG A 27 -19.00 -14.76 -18.52
N PHE A 28 -17.89 -15.31 -18.07
CA PHE A 28 -16.55 -14.72 -18.24
C PHE A 28 -15.61 -15.86 -18.63
N ALA A 29 -15.70 -16.30 -19.87
CA ALA A 29 -14.75 -17.23 -20.47
C ALA A 29 -14.46 -16.76 -21.89
N ARG A 30 -13.17 -16.72 -22.23
CA ARG A 30 -12.52 -16.31 -23.49
C ARG A 30 -12.23 -14.82 -23.65
N LEU A 31 -11.08 -14.42 -23.12
CA LEU A 31 -10.31 -13.32 -23.68
C LEU A 31 -8.79 -13.58 -23.68
N VAL A 32 -8.37 -14.81 -24.03
CA VAL A 32 -6.99 -15.10 -24.42
C VAL A 32 -7.02 -16.06 -25.60
N THR A 33 -6.85 -15.54 -26.81
CA THR A 33 -6.52 -16.35 -27.98
C THR A 33 -5.14 -15.92 -28.45
N HIS A 34 -4.15 -16.75 -28.13
CA HIS A 34 -2.77 -16.72 -28.65
C HIS A 34 -1.79 -15.76 -27.97
N VAL A 35 -0.71 -16.33 -27.40
CA VAL A 35 0.54 -15.62 -27.11
C VAL A 35 1.30 -15.48 -28.44
N PRO A 36 1.57 -14.27 -28.97
CA PRO A 36 2.38 -14.13 -30.16
C PRO A 36 3.83 -14.59 -29.90
N GLY A 37 4.45 -15.24 -30.89
CA GLY A 37 5.88 -15.56 -30.84
C GLY A 37 6.76 -14.30 -30.80
N PRO A 38 8.05 -14.42 -30.44
CA PRO A 38 8.96 -13.28 -30.36
C PRO A 38 9.08 -12.57 -31.71
N VAL A 39 8.88 -11.25 -31.71
CA VAL A 39 9.07 -10.41 -32.90
C VAL A 39 10.57 -10.25 -33.15
N SER A 40 11.04 -10.72 -34.32
CA SER A 40 12.39 -10.46 -34.81
C SER A 40 12.48 -9.04 -35.36
N LEU A 41 13.32 -8.19 -34.76
CA LEU A 41 13.66 -6.84 -35.24
C LEU A 41 14.64 -6.90 -36.43
N SER A 42 14.26 -7.55 -37.54
CA SER A 42 15.13 -7.70 -38.71
C SER A 42 14.61 -7.06 -40.01
N HIS A 43 13.61 -6.17 -39.96
CA HIS A 43 13.13 -5.46 -41.14
C HIS A 43 13.09 -3.94 -40.94
N PHE A 44 14.27 -3.33 -40.86
CA PHE A 44 14.45 -1.93 -41.22
C PHE A 44 15.70 -1.85 -42.09
N HIS A 45 15.54 -1.92 -43.42
CA HIS A 45 16.47 -1.27 -44.35
C HIS A 45 15.82 -0.98 -45.71
N SER A 46 16.09 0.25 -46.16
CA SER A 46 16.01 0.83 -47.52
C SER A 46 14.68 0.80 -48.28
N GLY A 47 13.88 1.84 -48.07
CA GLY A 47 12.89 2.31 -49.04
C GLY A 47 12.86 3.84 -49.06
N LYS A 48 13.50 4.47 -50.06
CA LYS A 48 13.37 5.91 -50.32
C LYS A 48 11.96 6.18 -50.84
N LEU A 49 11.14 6.95 -50.11
CA LEU A 49 10.00 7.65 -50.70
C LEU A 49 9.70 8.96 -49.96
N ALA A 50 9.79 10.04 -50.74
CA ALA A 50 9.23 11.38 -50.64
C ALA A 50 9.08 12.06 -49.26
N ALA A 51 9.82 13.17 -49.12
CA ALA A 51 9.73 14.13 -48.03
C ALA A 51 8.30 14.67 -47.87
N ARG A 52 7.64 14.24 -46.78
CA ARG A 52 6.68 15.04 -46.03
C ARG A 52 7.30 15.34 -44.69
N THR A 53 7.39 16.62 -44.36
CA THR A 53 7.86 17.15 -43.08
C THR A 53 7.02 16.56 -41.94
N LEU A 54 7.51 15.48 -41.33
CA LEU A 54 7.04 14.98 -40.05
C LEU A 54 7.72 15.82 -38.97
N SER A 55 6.93 16.51 -38.14
CA SER A 55 7.42 17.04 -36.88
C SER A 55 7.97 15.89 -36.04
N SER A 56 9.13 16.10 -35.42
CA SER A 56 9.80 15.12 -34.56
C SER A 56 8.87 14.65 -33.44
N THR A 57 8.35 13.43 -33.53
CA THR A 57 7.73 12.74 -32.39
C THR A 57 8.83 12.28 -31.47
N ALA A 58 9.00 12.93 -30.32
CA ALA A 58 9.89 12.45 -29.27
C ALA A 58 9.48 11.04 -28.86
N VAL A 59 10.46 10.13 -28.71
CA VAL A 59 10.22 8.76 -28.25
C VAL A 59 9.85 8.82 -26.75
N HIS A 60 8.84 8.06 -26.33
CA HIS A 60 8.42 8.03 -24.94
C HIS A 60 9.58 7.53 -24.03
N PRO A 61 9.90 8.18 -22.90
CA PRO A 61 11.06 7.83 -22.05
C PRO A 61 11.11 6.34 -21.64
N ALA A 62 9.96 5.75 -21.34
CA ALA A 62 9.85 4.32 -21.05
C ALA A 62 10.39 3.40 -22.16
N THR A 63 10.21 3.78 -23.43
CA THR A 63 10.71 3.01 -24.57
C THR A 63 12.23 3.08 -24.65
N GLU A 64 12.81 4.25 -24.39
CA GLU A 64 14.27 4.41 -24.30
C GLU A 64 14.87 3.59 -23.15
N ASN A 65 14.22 3.64 -21.97
CA ASN A 65 14.63 2.86 -20.80
C ASN A 65 14.56 1.35 -21.06
N LEU A 66 13.50 0.87 -21.72
CA LEU A 66 13.37 -0.54 -22.08
C LEU A 66 14.47 -1.00 -23.05
N ILE A 67 14.82 -0.17 -24.03
CA ILE A 67 15.95 -0.45 -24.95
C ILE A 67 17.26 -0.52 -24.17
N SER A 68 17.49 0.45 -23.26
CA SER A 68 18.67 0.46 -22.39
C SER A 68 18.78 -0.82 -21.55
N PHE A 69 17.67 -1.33 -21.02
CA PHE A 69 17.64 -2.57 -20.23
C PHE A 69 17.95 -3.81 -21.06
N VAL A 70 17.42 -3.89 -22.29
CA VAL A 70 17.72 -5.00 -23.20
C VAL A 70 19.21 -5.02 -23.55
N GLU A 71 19.79 -3.85 -23.84
CA GLU A 71 21.23 -3.74 -24.11
C GLU A 71 22.07 -4.00 -22.85
N GLY A 72 21.62 -3.56 -21.69
CA GLY A 72 22.26 -3.84 -20.41
C GLY A 72 22.29 -5.32 -20.08
N ASN A 73 21.19 -6.04 -20.30
CA ASN A 73 21.15 -7.50 -20.13
C ASN A 73 22.12 -8.21 -21.08
N LYS A 74 22.22 -7.78 -22.34
CA LYS A 74 23.23 -8.31 -23.28
C LYS A 74 24.66 -8.06 -22.78
N ARG A 75 24.95 -6.87 -22.26
CA ARG A 75 26.27 -6.54 -21.69
C ARG A 75 26.58 -7.40 -20.46
N TRP A 76 25.63 -7.55 -19.55
CA TRP A 76 25.76 -8.38 -18.36
C TRP A 76 26.09 -9.84 -18.70
N ILE A 77 25.37 -10.44 -19.66
CA ILE A 77 25.65 -11.79 -20.16
C ILE A 77 27.04 -11.86 -20.81
N LYS A 78 27.35 -10.92 -21.71
CA LYS A 78 28.65 -10.88 -22.42
C LYS A 78 29.83 -10.77 -21.47
N ASN A 79 29.65 -10.09 -20.33
CA ASN A 79 30.69 -9.88 -19.32
C ASN A 79 30.74 -11.00 -18.26
N GLY A 80 30.11 -12.15 -18.51
CA GLY A 80 30.11 -13.28 -17.59
C GLY A 80 29.35 -12.99 -16.29
N PHE A 81 28.20 -12.33 -16.43
CA PHE A 81 27.29 -11.98 -15.31
C PHE A 81 27.87 -10.97 -14.32
N LYS A 82 28.81 -10.14 -14.77
CA LYS A 82 29.36 -9.00 -14.01
C LYS A 82 28.78 -7.70 -14.56
N SER A 83 28.36 -6.80 -13.67
CA SER A 83 27.85 -5.48 -14.04
C SER A 83 29.00 -4.48 -14.19
N PRO A 84 29.28 -3.92 -15.38
CA PRO A 84 30.19 -2.79 -15.55
C PRO A 84 29.88 -1.61 -14.65
N SER A 85 28.59 -1.32 -14.43
CA SER A 85 28.13 -0.22 -13.58
C SER A 85 28.47 -0.39 -12.09
N ALA A 86 28.88 -1.58 -11.65
CA ALA A 86 29.29 -1.85 -10.28
C ALA A 86 30.79 -1.59 -10.01
N ALA A 87 31.55 -1.12 -11.01
CA ALA A 87 32.96 -0.78 -10.87
C ALA A 87 33.12 0.64 -10.29
N GLY A 88 32.99 0.77 -8.97
CA GLY A 88 33.16 2.01 -8.20
C GLY A 88 32.87 1.79 -6.70
N SER A 89 33.26 2.73 -5.84
CA SER A 89 32.81 2.73 -4.44
C SER A 89 31.29 2.93 -4.45
N MET A 90 30.54 1.93 -3.97
CA MET A 90 29.07 1.98 -3.85
C MET A 90 28.61 3.19 -3.02
N VAL A 91 29.45 3.67 -2.11
CA VAL A 91 29.20 4.86 -1.28
C VAL A 91 29.20 6.13 -2.11
N ASP A 92 30.06 6.25 -3.13
CA ASP A 92 30.19 7.47 -3.94
C ASP A 92 28.94 7.71 -4.82
N HIS A 93 28.18 6.66 -5.11
CA HIS A 93 26.91 6.72 -5.86
C HIS A 93 25.67 6.93 -4.99
N LEU A 94 25.77 6.77 -3.67
CA LEU A 94 24.66 6.88 -2.71
C LEU A 94 24.60 8.25 -2.01
N VAL A 95 25.60 9.13 -2.23
CA VAL A 95 25.79 10.40 -1.51
C VAL A 95 25.16 11.62 -2.22
N GLU A 96 24.64 11.45 -3.45
CA GLU A 96 23.82 12.48 -4.10
C GLU A 96 22.39 12.41 -3.54
N ASP A 97 22.16 13.19 -2.48
CA ASP A 97 20.88 13.51 -1.83
C ASP A 97 19.92 12.30 -1.58
N PRO A 98 19.94 11.68 -0.39
CA PRO A 98 19.06 10.55 -0.06
C PRO A 98 17.56 10.90 -0.07
N PHE A 99 17.21 12.19 -0.13
CA PHE A 99 15.82 12.66 -0.22
C PHE A 99 15.43 13.06 -1.65
N ASN A 100 16.37 13.15 -2.57
CA ASN A 100 16.16 13.62 -3.94
C ASN A 100 16.83 12.65 -4.93
N PRO A 101 16.25 11.45 -5.10
CA PRO A 101 16.92 10.35 -5.78
C PRO A 101 17.11 10.61 -7.28
N THR A 102 18.19 10.07 -7.81
CA THR A 102 18.51 9.83 -9.24
C THR A 102 17.26 9.58 -10.11
N ASP A 103 17.26 10.09 -11.35
CA ASP A 103 16.19 9.87 -12.34
C ASP A 103 15.83 8.37 -12.46
N LYS A 104 14.69 8.00 -11.89
CA LYS A 104 14.20 6.61 -11.86
C LYS A 104 13.79 6.20 -13.25
N LYS A 105 14.43 5.16 -13.80
CA LYS A 105 14.13 4.64 -15.14
C LYS A 105 12.95 3.69 -15.15
N ALA A 106 12.82 2.86 -14.11
CA ALA A 106 11.72 1.90 -14.02
C ALA A 106 11.41 1.46 -12.59
N LEU A 107 10.17 1.03 -12.40
CA LEU A 107 9.74 0.16 -11.32
C LEU A 107 9.68 -1.28 -11.82
N VAL A 108 10.31 -2.23 -11.12
CA VAL A 108 10.39 -3.64 -11.51
C VAL A 108 9.73 -4.52 -10.47
N ILE A 109 8.67 -5.24 -10.85
CA ILE A 109 8.08 -6.31 -10.03
C ILE A 109 8.75 -7.63 -10.44
N SER A 110 9.37 -8.32 -9.48
CA SER A 110 10.08 -9.58 -9.74
C SER A 110 9.91 -10.58 -8.61
N CYS A 111 10.33 -11.83 -8.83
CA CYS A 111 10.21 -12.87 -7.82
C CYS A 111 11.18 -12.64 -6.64
N ALA A 112 10.72 -12.91 -5.42
CA ALA A 112 11.55 -12.89 -4.20
C ALA A 112 12.72 -13.89 -4.25
N ARG A 113 12.58 -14.97 -5.02
CA ARG A 113 13.69 -15.89 -5.29
C ARG A 113 14.71 -15.21 -6.19
N SER A 114 15.71 -14.58 -5.57
CA SER A 114 16.74 -13.82 -6.26
C SER A 114 17.83 -14.74 -6.84
N VAL A 115 18.07 -14.61 -8.15
CA VAL A 115 19.21 -15.23 -8.83
C VAL A 115 20.35 -14.23 -9.03
N ALA A 116 20.00 -12.94 -9.19
CA ALA A 116 20.91 -11.81 -9.23
C ALA A 116 20.16 -10.51 -8.85
N PRO A 117 20.88 -9.45 -8.44
CA PRO A 117 20.31 -8.11 -8.29
C PRO A 117 19.73 -7.61 -9.63
N MET A 118 18.59 -6.92 -9.60
CA MET A 118 17.95 -6.44 -10.83
C MET A 118 18.82 -5.41 -11.55
N ASP A 119 19.52 -4.56 -10.78
CA ASP A 119 20.45 -3.57 -11.34
C ASP A 119 21.60 -4.23 -12.11
N SER A 120 22.06 -5.39 -11.66
CA SER A 120 23.07 -6.16 -12.39
C SER A 120 22.49 -6.79 -13.66
N ILE A 121 21.31 -7.38 -13.59
CA ILE A 121 20.64 -8.02 -14.75
C ILE A 121 20.44 -7.01 -15.89
N PHE A 122 20.13 -5.76 -15.55
CA PHE A 122 19.88 -4.69 -16.51
C PHE A 122 21.06 -3.73 -16.71
N ASP A 123 22.20 -3.96 -16.03
CA ASP A 123 23.39 -3.10 -16.04
C ASP A 123 23.04 -1.61 -15.85
N THR A 124 22.27 -1.33 -14.81
CA THR A 124 21.86 0.02 -14.40
C THR A 124 22.74 0.52 -13.26
N LYS A 125 22.70 1.84 -13.02
CA LYS A 125 23.33 2.43 -11.83
C LYS A 125 22.42 2.24 -10.60
N PRO A 126 23.00 2.19 -9.39
CA PRO A 126 22.22 2.26 -8.16
C PRO A 126 21.23 3.45 -8.19
N GLY A 127 20.00 3.23 -7.77
CA GLY A 127 18.94 4.25 -7.74
C GLY A 127 18.13 4.42 -9.02
N GLU A 128 18.59 3.90 -10.17
CA GLU A 128 17.83 3.98 -11.44
C GLU A 128 16.64 3.00 -11.48
N LEU A 129 16.65 1.94 -10.68
CA LEU A 129 15.55 0.98 -10.56
C LEU A 129 14.94 1.02 -9.16
N GLN A 130 13.62 1.10 -9.11
CA GLN A 130 12.86 0.70 -7.92
C GLN A 130 12.42 -0.75 -8.12
N VAL A 131 12.55 -1.60 -7.10
CA VAL A 131 12.31 -3.04 -7.24
C VAL A 131 11.38 -3.54 -6.14
N VAL A 132 10.24 -4.12 -6.54
CA VAL A 132 9.35 -4.87 -5.67
C VAL A 132 9.62 -6.35 -5.88
N ARG A 133 10.07 -7.05 -4.83
CA ARG A 133 10.34 -8.49 -4.86
C ARG A 133 9.31 -9.23 -4.04
N VAL A 134 8.49 -10.04 -4.70
CA VAL A 134 7.42 -10.81 -4.06
C VAL A 134 7.45 -12.26 -4.51
N VAL A 135 7.10 -13.19 -3.63
CA VAL A 135 7.09 -14.62 -3.96
C VAL A 135 6.15 -14.86 -5.14
N GLY A 136 6.63 -15.61 -6.14
CA GLY A 136 5.84 -15.89 -7.34
C GLY A 136 5.66 -14.71 -8.30
N ASN A 137 6.22 -13.52 -7.99
CA ASN A 137 5.90 -12.25 -8.67
C ASN A 137 4.39 -12.01 -8.82
N LEU A 138 3.64 -12.46 -7.80
CA LEU A 138 2.18 -12.34 -7.71
C LEU A 138 1.79 -10.91 -7.29
N CYS A 139 0.61 -10.50 -7.74
CA CYS A 139 -0.03 -9.25 -7.34
C CYS A 139 -1.53 -9.50 -7.34
N THR A 140 -2.16 -9.22 -6.21
CA THR A 140 -3.60 -9.34 -5.99
C THR A 140 -4.20 -7.94 -5.85
N SER A 141 -5.54 -7.85 -5.76
CA SER A 141 -6.27 -6.57 -5.82
C SER A 141 -6.10 -5.67 -4.59
N SER A 142 -5.56 -6.18 -3.47
CA SER A 142 -5.34 -5.43 -2.23
C SER A 142 -4.22 -6.10 -1.44
N ASP A 143 -2.99 -5.96 -1.92
CA ASP A 143 -1.81 -6.44 -1.19
C ASP A 143 -0.69 -5.39 -1.18
N GLY A 144 0.34 -5.64 -0.38
CA GLY A 144 1.49 -4.74 -0.25
C GLY A 144 2.25 -4.51 -1.57
N VAL A 145 2.09 -5.37 -2.59
CA VAL A 145 2.68 -5.15 -3.92
C VAL A 145 1.95 -4.02 -4.63
N MET A 146 0.62 -4.04 -4.61
CA MET A 146 -0.21 -2.96 -5.16
C MET A 146 0.14 -1.62 -4.51
N GLY A 147 0.13 -1.56 -3.17
CA GLY A 147 0.46 -0.35 -2.42
C GLY A 147 1.88 0.16 -2.71
N SER A 148 2.86 -0.74 -2.84
CA SER A 148 4.24 -0.37 -3.21
C SER A 148 4.32 0.25 -4.61
N VAL A 149 3.53 -0.26 -5.56
CA VAL A 149 3.48 0.26 -6.93
C VAL A 149 2.85 1.65 -6.95
N GLU A 150 1.72 1.82 -6.28
CA GLU A 150 1.04 3.12 -6.20
C GLU A 150 1.94 4.17 -5.54
N TYR A 151 2.58 3.81 -4.44
CA TYR A 151 3.54 4.68 -3.75
C TYR A 151 4.69 5.12 -4.66
N ALA A 152 5.30 4.18 -5.39
CA ALA A 152 6.39 4.47 -6.31
C ALA A 152 5.96 5.41 -7.46
N LEU A 153 4.69 5.33 -7.86
CA LEU A 153 4.13 6.13 -8.95
C LEU A 153 3.57 7.48 -8.50
N THR A 154 3.24 7.69 -7.23
CA THR A 154 2.69 8.98 -6.75
C THR A 154 3.74 9.98 -6.27
N GLY A 155 5.03 9.60 -6.22
CA GLY A 155 6.12 10.51 -5.84
C GLY A 155 6.42 11.61 -6.86
N ASP A 156 7.23 12.60 -6.46
CA ASP A 156 7.55 13.81 -7.25
C ASP A 156 8.18 13.53 -8.63
N ALA A 157 8.94 12.43 -8.75
CA ALA A 157 9.54 11.95 -9.98
C ALA A 157 9.27 10.44 -10.13
N PRO A 158 8.10 10.04 -10.68
CA PRO A 158 7.74 8.64 -10.82
C PRO A 158 8.43 8.02 -12.05
N PRO A 159 8.80 6.73 -11.99
CA PRO A 159 9.41 6.06 -13.13
C PRO A 159 8.43 5.96 -14.31
N PRO A 160 8.86 6.22 -15.55
CA PRO A 160 7.98 6.17 -16.72
C PRO A 160 7.69 4.73 -17.19
N LEU A 161 8.39 3.73 -16.65
CA LEU A 161 8.29 2.32 -17.03
C LEU A 161 7.98 1.45 -15.81
N LEU A 162 6.93 0.63 -15.91
CA LEU A 162 6.65 -0.48 -14.98
C LEU A 162 6.92 -1.81 -15.69
N LEU A 163 7.85 -2.59 -15.17
CA LEU A 163 8.26 -3.87 -15.73
C LEU A 163 7.85 -5.03 -14.81
N VAL A 164 6.98 -5.92 -15.30
CA VAL A 164 6.62 -7.16 -14.60
C VAL A 164 7.49 -8.30 -15.13
N LEU A 165 8.38 -8.81 -14.28
CA LEU A 165 9.40 -9.79 -14.64
C LEU A 165 9.12 -11.17 -14.04
N GLY A 166 8.62 -12.08 -14.87
CA GLY A 166 8.55 -13.51 -14.58
C GLY A 166 9.91 -14.19 -14.74
N ASN A 167 10.06 -15.44 -14.29
CA ASN A 167 11.30 -16.18 -14.49
C ASN A 167 11.10 -17.71 -14.65
N SER A 168 12.10 -18.37 -15.25
CA SER A 168 12.10 -19.82 -15.52
C SER A 168 12.33 -20.72 -14.30
N SER A 169 12.68 -20.18 -13.14
CA SER A 169 12.93 -20.93 -11.90
C SER A 169 12.02 -20.46 -10.75
N ASN A 170 10.72 -20.55 -10.97
CA ASN A 170 9.72 -20.12 -9.99
C ASN A 170 9.05 -21.33 -9.30
N ALA A 171 9.26 -21.46 -7.99
CA ALA A 171 8.76 -22.59 -7.21
C ALA A 171 7.23 -22.60 -7.09
N VAL A 172 6.61 -21.43 -6.94
CA VAL A 172 5.14 -21.32 -6.86
C VAL A 172 4.50 -21.74 -8.18
N VAL A 173 5.07 -21.31 -9.31
CA VAL A 173 4.64 -21.76 -10.65
C VAL A 173 4.78 -23.27 -10.79
N THR A 174 5.93 -23.82 -10.36
CA THR A 174 6.21 -25.26 -10.43
C THR A 174 5.19 -26.07 -9.62
N ASP A 175 4.90 -25.65 -8.40
CA ASP A 175 3.98 -26.35 -7.50
C ASP A 175 2.50 -26.18 -7.94
N ALA A 176 2.11 -25.02 -8.47
CA ALA A 176 0.79 -24.81 -9.07
C ALA A 176 0.57 -25.67 -10.33
N VAL A 177 1.57 -25.77 -11.22
CA VAL A 177 1.49 -26.65 -12.40
C VAL A 177 1.42 -28.12 -11.97
N ARG A 178 2.19 -28.51 -10.94
CA ARG A 178 2.11 -29.86 -10.38
C ARG A 178 0.70 -30.18 -9.86
N LYS A 179 0.10 -29.26 -9.10
CA LYS A 179 -1.27 -29.37 -8.59
C LYS A 179 -2.27 -29.45 -9.74
N ALA A 180 -2.19 -28.57 -10.74
CA ALA A 180 -3.08 -28.57 -11.90
C ALA A 180 -2.97 -29.85 -12.76
N MET A 181 -1.75 -30.37 -12.99
CA MET A 181 -1.55 -31.65 -13.69
C MET A 181 -2.11 -32.83 -12.90
N THR A 182 -1.95 -32.82 -11.58
CA THR A 182 -2.49 -33.87 -10.70
C THR A 182 -4.02 -33.85 -10.71
N GLU A 183 -4.65 -32.66 -10.59
CA GLU A 183 -6.10 -32.46 -10.72
C GLU A 183 -6.63 -32.93 -12.08
N ALA A 184 -5.82 -32.81 -13.14
CA ALA A 184 -6.14 -33.27 -14.50
C ALA A 184 -5.82 -34.77 -14.75
N GLY A 185 -5.40 -35.54 -13.73
CA GLY A 185 -5.07 -36.96 -13.86
C GLY A 185 -3.72 -37.27 -14.53
N ARG A 186 -2.84 -36.28 -14.68
CA ARG A 186 -1.51 -36.39 -15.33
C ARG A 186 -0.36 -36.51 -14.32
N ALA A 187 -0.64 -37.07 -13.13
CA ALA A 187 0.36 -37.18 -12.07
C ALA A 187 1.57 -38.06 -12.46
N ALA A 188 1.37 -39.07 -13.32
CA ALA A 188 2.43 -39.97 -13.79
C ALA A 188 3.46 -39.30 -14.71
N GLU A 189 3.16 -38.11 -15.25
CA GLU A 189 4.04 -37.35 -16.14
C GLU A 189 4.95 -36.36 -15.39
N LEU A 190 4.79 -36.27 -14.06
CA LEU A 190 5.54 -35.35 -13.23
C LEU A 190 6.96 -35.87 -12.97
N PRO A 191 7.99 -35.01 -13.03
CA PRO A 191 9.36 -35.43 -12.72
C PRO A 191 9.51 -35.82 -11.24
N GLU A 192 10.25 -36.91 -10.98
CA GLU A 192 10.52 -37.48 -9.64
C GLU A 192 11.33 -36.55 -8.73
N THR A 193 11.99 -35.53 -9.27
CA THR A 193 12.96 -34.69 -8.54
C THR A 193 12.77 -33.20 -8.79
N ARG A 194 11.81 -32.61 -8.08
CA ARG A 194 11.94 -31.27 -7.52
C ARG A 194 11.20 -31.31 -6.19
N LYS A 195 11.95 -31.36 -5.07
CA LYS A 195 11.35 -31.22 -3.74
C LYS A 195 10.44 -29.99 -3.79
N SER A 196 9.14 -30.19 -3.57
CA SER A 196 8.18 -29.09 -3.50
C SER A 196 8.67 -28.10 -2.46
N TRP A 197 8.53 -26.80 -2.72
CA TRP A 197 8.95 -25.79 -1.76
C TRP A 197 8.19 -25.92 -0.43
N LEU A 198 6.95 -26.44 -0.46
CA LEU A 198 6.16 -26.82 0.72
C LEU A 198 6.83 -27.87 1.62
N SER A 199 7.75 -28.68 1.11
CA SER A 199 8.48 -29.66 1.93
C SER A 199 9.44 -29.02 2.95
N PHE A 200 9.72 -27.71 2.83
CA PHE A 200 10.41 -26.93 3.86
C PHE A 200 9.48 -26.37 4.94
N SER A 201 8.19 -26.12 4.65
CA SER A 201 7.26 -25.50 5.63
C SER A 201 6.50 -26.52 6.49
N ALA A 202 6.43 -27.80 6.08
CA ALA A 202 5.79 -28.86 6.86
C ALA A 202 6.53 -29.21 8.18
N ALA A 203 7.67 -28.58 8.46
CA ALA A 203 8.49 -28.83 9.65
C ALA A 203 8.21 -27.87 10.82
N ALA A 204 7.34 -26.86 10.67
CA ALA A 204 6.95 -25.97 11.76
C ALA A 204 5.71 -26.53 12.48
N PRO A 205 5.79 -26.89 13.77
CA PRO A 205 4.62 -27.37 14.51
C PRO A 205 3.69 -26.19 14.83
N GLY A 206 2.49 -26.18 14.22
CA GLY A 206 1.36 -25.35 14.70
C GLY A 206 0.78 -24.28 13.76
N GLY A 207 1.19 -24.18 12.49
CA GLY A 207 0.60 -23.21 11.55
C GLY A 207 -0.01 -23.87 10.32
N GLU A 208 -1.26 -23.53 9.98
CA GLU A 208 -1.76 -23.69 8.61
C GLU A 208 -0.81 -22.96 7.65
N THR A 209 -0.38 -23.62 6.58
CA THR A 209 0.77 -23.18 5.78
C THR A 209 0.39 -22.05 4.80
N ASP A 210 0.90 -20.83 5.01
CA ASP A 210 0.79 -19.69 4.06
C ASP A 210 1.23 -20.04 2.62
N GLY A 211 2.08 -21.05 2.45
CA GLY A 211 2.51 -21.54 1.14
C GLY A 211 1.37 -22.11 0.28
N ALA A 212 0.28 -22.59 0.89
CA ALA A 212 -0.89 -23.08 0.15
C ALA A 212 -1.65 -21.93 -0.53
N ALA A 213 -1.79 -20.78 0.15
CA ALA A 213 -2.47 -19.60 -0.40
C ALA A 213 -1.74 -19.07 -1.65
N LEU A 214 -0.41 -18.97 -1.62
CA LEU A 214 0.38 -18.54 -2.78
C LEU A 214 0.25 -19.48 -3.99
N ILE A 215 0.13 -20.79 -3.74
CA ILE A 215 -0.13 -21.75 -4.82
C ILE A 215 -1.53 -21.54 -5.38
N ASP A 216 -2.54 -21.33 -4.54
CA ASP A 216 -3.92 -21.09 -4.96
C ASP A 216 -4.04 -19.81 -5.81
N GLU A 217 -3.34 -18.73 -5.47
CA GLU A 217 -3.24 -17.52 -6.29
C GLU A 217 -2.59 -17.78 -7.66
N MET A 218 -1.66 -18.73 -7.74
CA MET A 218 -1.00 -19.13 -8.99
C MET A 218 -1.80 -20.17 -9.79
N MET A 219 -2.80 -20.83 -9.20
CA MET A 219 -3.58 -21.88 -9.87
C MET A 219 -4.28 -21.43 -11.16
N PRO A 220 -4.85 -20.20 -11.26
CA PRO A 220 -5.37 -19.69 -12.52
C PRO A 220 -4.29 -19.67 -13.62
N ALA A 221 -3.08 -19.19 -13.28
CA ALA A 221 -1.78 -19.41 -13.94
C ALA A 221 -1.68 -20.75 -14.68
N ALA A 222 -1.57 -21.77 -13.84
CA ALA A 222 -1.32 -23.15 -14.23
C ALA A 222 -2.48 -23.76 -15.02
N ARG A 223 -3.73 -23.51 -14.63
CA ARG A 223 -4.92 -24.03 -15.31
C ARG A 223 -5.04 -23.48 -16.73
N ASP A 224 -4.77 -22.19 -16.93
CA ASP A 224 -4.79 -21.61 -18.27
C ASP A 224 -3.67 -22.18 -19.16
N ALA A 225 -2.49 -22.42 -18.60
CA ALA A 225 -1.42 -23.10 -19.34
C ALA A 225 -1.84 -24.50 -19.78
N MET A 226 -2.50 -25.26 -18.90
CA MET A 226 -3.07 -26.58 -19.21
C MET A 226 -4.17 -26.51 -20.26
N ILE A 227 -5.00 -25.47 -20.25
CA ILE A 227 -6.05 -25.28 -21.26
C ILE A 227 -5.44 -24.93 -22.63
N GLN A 228 -4.40 -24.08 -22.64
CA GLN A 228 -3.74 -23.64 -23.87
C GLN A 228 -2.89 -24.75 -24.51
N GLU A 229 -2.16 -25.51 -23.70
CA GLU A 229 -1.32 -26.62 -24.18
C GLU A 229 -1.59 -27.92 -23.38
N PRO A 230 -2.73 -28.61 -23.59
CA PRO A 230 -3.16 -29.74 -22.74
C PRO A 230 -2.23 -30.95 -22.72
N ARG A 231 -1.33 -31.06 -23.71
CA ARG A 231 -0.38 -32.18 -23.87
C ARG A 231 1.08 -31.74 -23.72
N ALA A 232 1.33 -30.48 -23.32
CA ALA A 232 2.69 -30.00 -23.12
C ALA A 232 3.38 -30.71 -21.95
N SER A 233 4.71 -30.77 -22.02
CA SER A 233 5.54 -31.29 -20.92
C SER A 233 5.42 -30.40 -19.67
N PHE A 234 5.78 -30.96 -18.52
CA PHE A 234 5.78 -30.23 -17.25
C PHE A 234 6.58 -28.91 -17.32
N ASP A 235 7.79 -28.93 -17.89
CA ASP A 235 8.63 -27.73 -18.00
C ASP A 235 8.03 -26.69 -18.94
N ARG A 236 7.41 -27.13 -20.04
CA ARG A 236 6.73 -26.23 -20.98
C ARG A 236 5.51 -25.57 -20.34
N LEU A 237 4.75 -26.32 -19.55
CA LEU A 237 3.62 -25.80 -18.78
C LEU A 237 4.08 -24.81 -17.71
N CYS A 238 5.21 -25.07 -17.04
CA CYS A 238 5.79 -24.12 -16.09
C CYS A 238 6.22 -22.82 -16.77
N GLU A 239 6.88 -22.91 -17.93
CA GLU A 239 7.28 -21.73 -18.70
C GLU A 239 6.05 -20.90 -19.10
N LEU A 240 5.03 -21.56 -19.67
CA LEU A 240 3.80 -20.92 -20.11
C LEU A 240 3.02 -20.32 -18.93
N ALA A 241 2.85 -21.05 -17.83
CA ALA A 241 2.18 -20.57 -16.63
C ALA A 241 2.91 -19.35 -16.04
N GLY A 242 4.25 -19.35 -16.02
CA GLY A 242 5.02 -18.19 -15.58
C GLY A 242 4.79 -16.94 -16.45
N LYS A 243 4.70 -17.09 -17.77
CA LYS A 243 4.38 -16.00 -18.69
C LYS A 243 2.93 -15.53 -18.57
N LEU A 244 1.99 -16.45 -18.40
CA LEU A 244 0.59 -16.11 -18.17
C LEU A 244 0.40 -15.40 -16.82
N ASN A 245 1.20 -15.75 -15.81
CA ASN A 245 1.20 -15.04 -14.54
C ASN A 245 1.66 -13.59 -14.70
N VAL A 246 2.71 -13.33 -15.50
CA VAL A 246 3.14 -11.95 -15.82
C VAL A 246 1.97 -11.14 -16.40
N TRP A 247 1.21 -11.72 -17.32
CA TRP A 247 0.04 -11.04 -17.89
C TRP A 247 -1.08 -10.82 -16.89
N ARG A 248 -1.38 -11.80 -16.04
CA ARG A 248 -2.36 -11.64 -14.96
C ARG A 248 -1.96 -10.54 -13.98
N THR A 249 -0.69 -10.47 -13.59
CA THR A 249 -0.18 -9.38 -12.75
C THR A 249 -0.37 -8.03 -13.42
N VAL A 250 -0.07 -7.89 -14.71
CA VAL A 250 -0.32 -6.64 -15.45
C VAL A 250 -1.82 -6.31 -15.49
N GLU A 251 -2.67 -7.31 -15.72
CA GLU A 251 -4.13 -7.15 -15.72
C GLU A 251 -4.64 -6.68 -14.35
N THR A 252 -4.18 -7.28 -13.25
CA THR A 252 -4.51 -6.85 -11.88
C THR A 252 -4.09 -5.40 -11.65
N LEU A 253 -2.84 -5.03 -11.98
CA LEU A 253 -2.33 -3.67 -11.80
C LEU A 253 -3.18 -2.64 -12.55
N VAL A 254 -3.50 -2.91 -13.82
CA VAL A 254 -4.26 -1.98 -14.66
C VAL A 254 -5.74 -1.92 -14.26
N SER A 255 -6.32 -3.04 -13.82
CA SER A 255 -7.76 -3.13 -13.53
C SER A 255 -8.13 -2.79 -12.08
N GLN A 256 -7.17 -2.78 -11.16
CA GLN A 256 -7.42 -2.55 -9.74
C GLN A 256 -6.82 -1.25 -9.23
N SER A 257 -5.72 -0.74 -9.81
CA SER A 257 -5.12 0.52 -9.38
C SER A 257 -5.57 1.70 -10.24
N GLY A 258 -6.26 2.65 -9.61
CA GLY A 258 -6.57 3.95 -10.22
C GLY A 258 -5.31 4.70 -10.65
N VAL A 259 -4.26 4.68 -9.82
CA VAL A 259 -2.97 5.33 -10.12
C VAL A 259 -2.33 4.77 -11.39
N VAL A 260 -2.25 3.44 -11.51
CA VAL A 260 -1.68 2.80 -12.71
C VAL A 260 -2.54 3.08 -13.93
N PHE A 261 -3.86 2.94 -13.81
CA PHE A 261 -4.81 3.20 -14.89
C PHE A 261 -4.72 4.63 -15.42
N ASP A 262 -4.76 5.62 -14.54
CA ASP A 262 -4.75 7.03 -14.88
C ASP A 262 -3.43 7.43 -15.54
N LYS A 263 -2.30 6.96 -15.03
CA LYS A 263 -0.98 7.26 -15.62
C LYS A 263 -0.76 6.64 -16.99
N ILE A 264 -1.30 5.44 -17.23
CA ILE A 264 -1.27 4.86 -18.59
C ILE A 264 -2.14 5.68 -19.54
N ASN A 265 -3.35 6.08 -19.10
CA ASN A 265 -4.25 6.90 -19.91
C ASN A 265 -3.71 8.30 -20.20
N ALA A 266 -3.00 8.89 -19.24
CA ALA A 266 -2.29 10.17 -19.41
C ALA A 266 -1.05 10.05 -20.32
N GLY A 267 -0.61 8.82 -20.64
CA GLY A 267 0.61 8.59 -21.41
C GLY A 267 1.88 8.87 -20.62
N GLU A 268 1.82 8.83 -19.29
CA GLU A 268 2.96 9.03 -18.37
C GLU A 268 3.67 7.72 -18.04
N LEU A 269 2.95 6.60 -18.11
CA LEU A 269 3.45 5.27 -17.72
C LEU A 269 3.27 4.26 -18.86
N GLN A 270 4.31 3.48 -19.15
CA GLN A 270 4.19 2.23 -19.91
C GLN A 270 4.37 1.01 -19.01
N VAL A 271 3.46 0.04 -19.13
CA VAL A 271 3.58 -1.25 -18.44
C VAL A 271 4.03 -2.32 -19.42
N GLN A 272 5.12 -3.02 -19.12
CA GLN A 272 5.73 -4.04 -19.97
C GLN A 272 5.85 -5.36 -19.21
N GLY A 273 5.55 -6.47 -19.89
CA GLY A 273 5.87 -7.82 -19.42
C GLY A 273 7.24 -8.26 -19.91
N ALA A 274 7.97 -9.01 -19.08
CA ALA A 274 9.21 -9.67 -19.47
C ALA A 274 9.39 -11.02 -18.75
N TYR A 275 10.23 -11.87 -19.33
CA TYR A 275 10.52 -13.20 -18.82
C TYR A 275 12.03 -13.45 -18.75
N PHE A 276 12.53 -13.71 -17.54
CA PHE A 276 13.93 -13.99 -17.26
C PHE A 276 14.23 -15.48 -17.29
N ASP A 277 15.05 -15.92 -18.22
CA ASP A 277 15.59 -17.28 -18.21
C ASP A 277 16.82 -17.35 -17.31
N VAL A 278 16.63 -17.97 -16.15
CA VAL A 278 17.64 -18.17 -15.11
C VAL A 278 18.84 -18.97 -15.60
N SER A 279 18.66 -19.88 -16.56
CA SER A 279 19.74 -20.74 -17.05
C SER A 279 20.69 -20.01 -17.99
N THR A 280 20.18 -19.04 -18.75
CA THR A 280 20.95 -18.28 -19.74
C THR A 280 21.25 -16.84 -19.31
N GLY A 281 20.57 -16.35 -18.28
CA GLY A 281 20.59 -14.95 -17.87
C GLY A 281 19.85 -14.00 -18.81
N LYS A 282 19.15 -14.53 -19.83
CA LYS A 282 18.48 -13.73 -20.86
C LYS A 282 17.13 -13.21 -20.37
N VAL A 283 16.89 -11.92 -20.56
CA VAL A 283 15.56 -11.32 -20.41
C VAL A 283 14.87 -11.23 -21.77
N ALA A 284 13.73 -11.91 -21.91
CA ALA A 284 12.87 -11.81 -23.07
C ALA A 284 11.73 -10.81 -22.78
N VAL A 285 11.76 -9.66 -23.45
CA VAL A 285 10.68 -8.67 -23.38
C VAL A 285 9.47 -9.21 -24.13
N MET A 286 8.32 -9.26 -23.44
CA MET A 286 7.05 -9.77 -23.98
C MET A 286 6.18 -8.64 -24.56
N GLY A 287 6.47 -7.39 -24.20
CA GLY A 287 5.75 -6.21 -24.66
C GLY A 287 4.64 -5.77 -23.70
N GLN A 288 3.77 -4.90 -24.17
CA GLN A 288 2.57 -4.49 -23.41
C GLN A 288 1.54 -5.62 -23.39
N HIS A 289 0.63 -5.58 -22.41
CA HIS A 289 -0.43 -6.56 -22.31
C HIS A 289 -1.27 -6.61 -23.61
N PRO A 290 -1.53 -7.79 -24.21
CA PRO A 290 -2.23 -7.89 -25.49
C PRO A 290 -3.63 -7.27 -25.51
N SER A 291 -4.29 -7.23 -24.35
CA SER A 291 -5.63 -6.65 -24.18
C SER A 291 -5.58 -5.27 -23.49
N LEU A 292 -4.43 -4.61 -23.41
CA LEU A 292 -4.27 -3.34 -22.67
C LEU A 292 -5.32 -2.30 -23.09
N SER A 293 -5.53 -2.11 -24.39
CA SER A 293 -6.52 -1.15 -24.89
C SER A 293 -7.96 -1.46 -24.42
N LYS A 294 -8.30 -2.74 -24.18
CA LYS A 294 -9.60 -3.15 -23.63
C LYS A 294 -9.66 -2.94 -22.12
N LEU A 295 -8.57 -3.27 -21.41
CA LEU A 295 -8.48 -3.04 -19.97
C LEU A 295 -8.67 -1.56 -19.63
N LEU A 296 -8.12 -0.67 -20.47
CA LEU A 296 -8.28 0.78 -20.32
C LEU A 296 -9.69 1.31 -20.63
N THR A 297 -10.62 0.49 -21.14
CA THR A 297 -12.01 0.92 -21.37
C THR A 297 -12.89 0.84 -20.13
N ILE A 298 -12.47 0.08 -19.12
CA ILE A 298 -13.20 -0.10 -17.88
C ILE A 298 -12.31 0.47 -16.78
N PRO A 299 -12.60 1.67 -16.25
CA PRO A 299 -11.86 2.17 -15.11
C PRO A 299 -11.94 1.16 -13.96
N PRO A 300 -10.86 1.01 -13.17
CA PRO A 300 -10.88 0.23 -11.95
C PRO A 300 -12.11 0.59 -11.14
N LYS A 301 -12.73 -0.40 -10.49
CA LYS A 301 -13.76 -0.10 -9.50
C LYS A 301 -13.09 0.78 -8.45
N VAL A 302 -13.48 2.04 -8.43
CA VAL A 302 -12.99 3.03 -7.48
C VAL A 302 -13.20 2.45 -6.08
N ASP A 303 -12.11 2.40 -5.31
CA ASP A 303 -11.91 1.86 -3.96
C ASP A 303 -13.08 1.06 -3.35
N LEU A 304 -12.84 -0.23 -3.09
CA LEU A 304 -13.76 -1.12 -2.40
C LEU A 304 -14.31 -0.44 -1.13
N VAL A 305 -15.62 -0.23 -1.05
CA VAL A 305 -16.26 0.26 0.18
C VAL A 305 -16.11 -0.79 1.26
N ARG A 306 -15.36 -0.48 2.31
CA ARG A 306 -15.06 -1.42 3.39
C ARG A 306 -16.20 -1.49 4.40
N THR A 307 -17.05 -2.49 4.21
CA THR A 307 -18.17 -2.80 5.11
C THR A 307 -17.79 -3.87 6.13
N ALA A 308 -18.68 -4.17 7.10
CA ALA A 308 -18.42 -5.18 8.14
C ALA A 308 -18.20 -6.61 7.62
N SER A 309 -18.50 -6.86 6.34
CA SER A 309 -18.22 -8.13 5.68
C SER A 309 -16.78 -8.26 5.15
N ALA A 310 -16.02 -7.16 5.10
CA ALA A 310 -14.63 -7.15 4.67
C ALA A 310 -13.72 -7.79 5.72
N ALA A 311 -12.66 -8.47 5.26
CA ALA A 311 -11.61 -8.98 6.14
C ALA A 311 -10.80 -7.81 6.74
N ALA A 312 -10.34 -7.94 7.98
CA ALA A 312 -9.48 -6.94 8.61
C ALA A 312 -8.23 -6.65 7.78
N VAL A 313 -7.81 -5.38 7.73
CA VAL A 313 -6.55 -4.97 7.07
C VAL A 313 -5.39 -5.19 8.05
N PRO A 314 -4.32 -5.91 7.65
CA PRO A 314 -3.10 -6.00 8.44
C PRO A 314 -2.52 -4.63 8.77
N PHE A 315 -1.81 -4.53 9.88
CA PHE A 315 -1.26 -3.27 10.38
C PHE A 315 -0.41 -2.54 9.31
N GLU A 316 0.49 -3.25 8.62
CA GLU A 316 1.42 -2.68 7.65
C GLU A 316 0.71 -2.10 6.44
N GLU A 317 -0.34 -2.77 5.96
CA GLU A 317 -1.14 -2.33 4.83
C GLU A 317 -2.00 -1.12 5.22
N ALA A 318 -2.62 -1.14 6.39
CA ALA A 318 -3.37 0.00 6.91
C ALA A 318 -2.48 1.24 7.12
N PHE A 319 -1.28 1.05 7.68
CA PHE A 319 -0.30 2.12 7.83
C PHE A 319 0.15 2.67 6.46
N ALA A 320 0.45 1.80 5.50
CA ALA A 320 0.83 2.19 4.15
C ALA A 320 -0.29 2.97 3.43
N ALA A 321 -1.55 2.61 3.68
CA ALA A 321 -2.71 3.32 3.15
C ALA A 321 -2.77 4.76 3.71
N CYS A 322 -2.63 4.94 5.03
CA CYS A 322 -2.56 6.28 5.63
C CYS A 322 -1.34 7.06 5.14
N TYR A 323 -0.18 6.43 5.05
CA TYR A 323 1.05 7.06 4.55
C TYR A 323 0.88 7.58 3.12
N SER A 324 0.40 6.72 2.22
CA SER A 324 0.19 7.05 0.80
C SER A 324 -0.90 8.10 0.62
N GLY A 325 -1.96 8.01 1.41
CA GLY A 325 -3.04 8.99 1.41
C GLY A 325 -2.60 10.38 1.85
N ASN A 326 -1.79 10.49 2.90
CA ASN A 326 -1.20 11.78 3.27
C ASN A 326 -0.22 12.31 2.22
N ALA A 327 0.58 11.43 1.60
CA ALA A 327 1.47 11.84 0.51
C ALA A 327 0.69 12.46 -0.66
N ARG A 328 -0.47 11.89 -1.03
CA ARG A 328 -1.36 12.48 -2.03
C ARG A 328 -1.91 13.84 -1.60
N TYR A 329 -2.40 13.96 -0.36
CA TYR A 329 -2.90 15.22 0.18
C TYR A 329 -1.81 16.32 0.19
N ALA A 330 -0.66 16.04 0.77
CA ALA A 330 0.47 16.97 0.88
C ALA A 330 1.03 17.36 -0.50
N GLY A 331 0.95 16.46 -1.48
CA GLY A 331 1.32 16.73 -2.87
C GLY A 331 0.28 17.51 -3.67
N GLY A 332 -0.86 17.90 -3.08
CA GLY A 332 -1.93 18.65 -3.75
C GLY A 332 -2.86 17.81 -4.64
N HIS A 333 -2.78 16.47 -4.53
CA HIS A 333 -3.57 15.53 -5.32
C HIS A 333 -4.66 14.82 -4.50
N GLY A 334 -4.70 15.03 -3.17
CA GLY A 334 -5.71 14.46 -2.28
C GLY A 334 -6.93 15.37 -2.05
N GLY A 335 -7.89 14.89 -1.25
CA GLY A 335 -9.08 15.64 -0.86
C GLY A 335 -10.14 15.76 -1.97
N SER A 336 -9.98 15.01 -3.06
CA SER A 336 -10.90 14.96 -4.20
C SER A 336 -11.91 13.81 -4.12
N LEU A 337 -11.92 13.07 -3.00
CA LEU A 337 -12.84 11.96 -2.80
C LEU A 337 -14.29 12.46 -2.76
N LYS A 338 -15.11 11.88 -3.62
CA LYS A 338 -16.56 12.16 -3.67
C LYS A 338 -17.23 11.53 -2.45
N VAL A 339 -17.62 12.37 -1.50
CA VAL A 339 -18.38 11.98 -0.30
C VAL A 339 -19.90 11.97 -0.52
N ASP A 340 -20.35 12.40 -1.71
CA ASP A 340 -21.74 12.44 -2.17
C ASP A 340 -22.12 11.23 -3.04
N ASP A 341 -21.28 10.19 -3.06
CA ASP A 341 -21.52 8.95 -3.78
C ASP A 341 -22.66 8.14 -3.10
N GLU A 342 -23.79 8.01 -3.80
CA GLU A 342 -24.97 7.29 -3.30
C GLU A 342 -24.66 5.81 -3.02
N ASP A 343 -23.88 5.16 -3.88
CA ASP A 343 -23.54 3.73 -3.72
C ASP A 343 -22.64 3.51 -2.50
N LEU A 344 -21.74 4.45 -2.20
CA LEU A 344 -20.94 4.45 -0.97
C LEU A 344 -21.84 4.55 0.27
N LEU A 345 -22.76 5.52 0.26
CA LEU A 345 -23.65 5.78 1.41
C LEU A 345 -24.58 4.59 1.68
N VAL A 346 -25.14 3.98 0.63
CA VAL A 346 -25.99 2.78 0.76
C VAL A 346 -25.19 1.61 1.34
N GLN A 347 -23.99 1.35 0.81
CA GLN A 347 -23.14 0.24 1.27
C GLN A 347 -22.73 0.38 2.74
N LEU A 348 -22.34 1.58 3.19
CA LEU A 348 -21.97 1.81 4.59
C LEU A 348 -23.19 1.73 5.52
N SER A 349 -24.34 2.23 5.07
CA SER A 349 -25.60 2.21 5.84
C SER A 349 -26.09 0.78 6.07
N GLU A 350 -26.08 -0.06 5.03
CA GLU A 350 -26.62 -1.42 5.09
C GLU A 350 -25.58 -2.46 5.55
N GLY A 351 -24.32 -2.27 5.17
CA GLY A 351 -23.22 -3.22 5.41
C GLY A 351 -22.37 -2.91 6.64
N GLY A 352 -22.55 -1.76 7.28
CA GLY A 352 -21.70 -1.31 8.37
C GLY A 352 -20.32 -0.83 7.90
N GLN A 353 -19.38 -0.72 8.84
CA GLN A 353 -18.04 -0.17 8.62
C GLN A 353 -16.93 -1.18 8.94
N ASN A 354 -15.82 -1.08 8.22
CA ASN A 354 -14.58 -1.79 8.54
C ASN A 354 -13.36 -0.87 8.31
N PRO A 355 -13.12 0.08 9.23
CA PRO A 355 -12.06 1.07 9.09
C PRO A 355 -10.67 0.44 9.13
N VAL A 356 -9.79 0.92 8.26
CA VAL A 356 -8.40 0.47 8.13
C VAL A 356 -7.55 0.95 9.29
N SER A 357 -7.82 2.14 9.84
CA SER A 357 -7.08 2.71 10.96
C SER A 357 -7.95 3.48 11.94
N ILE A 358 -7.59 3.40 13.22
CA ILE A 358 -7.99 4.36 14.25
C ILE A 358 -7.06 5.56 14.14
N VAL A 359 -7.59 6.78 14.21
CA VAL A 359 -6.76 8.00 14.29
C VAL A 359 -7.20 8.82 15.49
N LEU A 360 -6.33 8.91 16.50
CA LEU A 360 -6.47 9.83 17.63
C LEU A 360 -5.77 11.15 17.28
N GLY A 361 -6.55 12.16 16.91
CA GLY A 361 -6.05 13.48 16.54
C GLY A 361 -6.53 14.61 17.46
N CYS A 362 -5.99 15.81 17.24
CA CYS A 362 -6.43 16.98 17.97
C CYS A 362 -7.82 17.44 17.50
N ALA A 363 -8.61 18.08 18.36
CA ALA A 363 -9.89 18.72 18.05
C ALA A 363 -9.77 19.99 17.18
N ASP A 364 -8.57 20.34 16.72
CA ASP A 364 -8.30 21.51 15.88
C ASP A 364 -9.08 21.49 14.56
N SER A 365 -10.01 22.42 14.38
CA SER A 365 -10.95 22.39 13.25
C SER A 365 -10.33 22.63 11.87
N ARG A 366 -9.04 23.01 11.78
CA ARG A 366 -8.38 23.36 10.52
C ARG A 366 -8.01 22.17 9.64
N ALA A 367 -7.94 20.97 10.21
CA ALA A 367 -7.58 19.76 9.48
C ALA A 367 -8.64 18.65 9.69
N PRO A 368 -9.53 18.43 8.71
CA PRO A 368 -10.33 17.21 8.64
C PRO A 368 -9.41 16.01 8.38
N ILE A 369 -9.42 15.01 9.25
CA ILE A 369 -8.42 13.93 9.27
C ILE A 369 -8.57 13.00 8.06
N GLU A 370 -9.81 12.71 7.68
CA GLU A 370 -10.16 11.92 6.50
C GLU A 370 -9.64 12.58 5.22
N LEU A 371 -9.71 13.90 5.12
CA LEU A 371 -9.14 14.64 4.00
C LEU A 371 -7.61 14.65 4.03
N LEU A 372 -7.02 14.86 5.22
CA LEU A 372 -5.56 14.86 5.43
C LEU A 372 -4.90 13.54 4.98
N PHE A 373 -5.61 12.43 5.13
CA PHE A 373 -5.18 11.10 4.71
C PHE A 373 -5.81 10.64 3.40
N ASP A 374 -6.57 11.50 2.70
CA ASP A 374 -7.24 11.16 1.44
C ASP A 374 -7.99 9.82 1.52
N MET A 375 -8.87 9.70 2.53
CA MET A 375 -9.65 8.51 2.88
C MET A 375 -11.16 8.77 2.77
N LYS A 376 -11.94 7.73 2.43
CA LYS A 376 -13.40 7.83 2.28
C LYS A 376 -14.11 7.70 3.63
N PRO A 377 -15.39 8.12 3.71
CA PRO A 377 -16.28 7.70 4.78
C PRO A 377 -16.16 6.19 5.05
N GLY A 378 -15.98 5.81 6.32
CA GLY A 378 -15.85 4.41 6.75
C GLY A 378 -14.42 3.84 6.75
N ASP A 379 -13.45 4.51 6.10
CA ASP A 379 -12.05 4.03 6.09
C ASP A 379 -11.30 4.34 7.38
N LEU A 380 -11.61 5.44 8.06
CA LEU A 380 -10.97 5.83 9.32
C LEU A 380 -11.96 5.83 10.49
N PHE A 381 -11.50 5.33 11.63
CA PHE A 381 -12.20 5.46 12.91
C PHE A 381 -11.56 6.62 13.70
N VAL A 382 -12.12 7.82 13.53
CA VAL A 382 -11.51 9.06 14.01
C VAL A 382 -11.94 9.41 15.43
N LEU A 383 -10.96 9.59 16.32
CA LEU A 383 -11.10 10.05 17.70
C LEU A 383 -10.46 11.42 17.84
N ARG A 384 -11.16 12.41 18.39
CA ARG A 384 -10.63 13.78 18.50
C ARG A 384 -10.89 14.40 19.87
N ASN A 385 -9.85 14.99 20.45
CA ASN A 385 -9.94 15.85 21.63
C ASN A 385 -8.83 16.92 21.61
N ALA A 386 -8.91 17.93 22.47
CA ALA A 386 -7.90 18.99 22.50
C ALA A 386 -6.54 18.41 22.91
N GLY A 387 -5.51 18.60 22.07
CA GLY A 387 -4.16 18.11 22.32
C GLY A 387 -3.97 16.60 22.13
N ASN A 388 -4.90 15.89 21.47
CA ASN A 388 -4.79 14.46 21.15
C ASN A 388 -4.38 13.60 22.36
N THR A 389 -4.99 13.86 23.52
CA THR A 389 -4.61 13.28 24.81
C THR A 389 -5.37 12.00 25.12
N CYS A 390 -4.83 11.22 26.06
CA CYS A 390 -5.52 10.08 26.65
C CYS A 390 -5.61 10.26 28.18
N ALA A 391 -6.67 10.95 28.63
CA ALA A 391 -6.78 11.45 30.00
C ALA A 391 -7.02 10.40 31.09
N SER A 392 -7.76 9.34 30.75
CA SER A 392 -8.26 8.38 31.74
C SER A 392 -8.29 6.98 31.17
N GLU A 393 -7.93 6.01 32.00
CA GLU A 393 -8.02 4.58 31.70
C GLU A 393 -9.46 4.15 31.37
N LYS A 394 -10.45 4.77 32.03
CA LYS A 394 -11.88 4.57 31.77
C LYS A 394 -12.49 5.72 30.99
N GLY A 395 -11.69 6.33 30.11
CA GLY A 395 -12.10 7.43 29.24
C GLY A 395 -12.73 6.97 27.93
N SER A 396 -13.42 7.90 27.26
CA SER A 396 -14.03 7.63 25.95
C SER A 396 -13.00 7.25 24.88
N VAL A 397 -11.80 7.85 24.90
CA VAL A 397 -10.73 7.53 23.94
C VAL A 397 -10.33 6.05 24.00
N ILE A 398 -10.06 5.54 25.21
CA ILE A 398 -9.71 4.12 25.40
C ILE A 398 -10.88 3.23 25.00
N GLY A 399 -12.08 3.48 25.53
CA GLY A 399 -13.25 2.64 25.22
C GLY A 399 -13.59 2.60 23.73
N SER A 400 -13.46 3.73 23.01
CA SER A 400 -13.70 3.78 21.57
C SER A 400 -12.59 3.08 20.76
N ALA A 401 -11.33 3.22 21.16
CA ALA A 401 -10.22 2.51 20.52
C ALA A 401 -10.35 0.99 20.73
N GLU A 402 -10.68 0.56 21.95
CA GLU A 402 -10.95 -0.85 22.28
C GLU A 402 -12.10 -1.42 21.47
N TYR A 403 -13.19 -0.66 21.32
CA TYR A 403 -14.31 -1.06 20.48
C TYR A 403 -13.89 -1.26 19.02
N SER A 404 -13.11 -0.34 18.44
CA SER A 404 -12.65 -0.46 17.06
C SER A 404 -11.71 -1.67 16.87
N VAL A 405 -10.80 -1.94 17.80
CA VAL A 405 -9.94 -3.14 17.75
C VAL A 405 -10.75 -4.42 17.95
N ALA A 406 -11.57 -4.49 19.00
CA ALA A 406 -12.26 -5.72 19.40
C ALA A 406 -13.47 -6.05 18.51
N ASN A 407 -14.25 -5.05 18.10
CA ASN A 407 -15.50 -5.24 17.34
C ASN A 407 -15.33 -4.96 15.85
N LEU A 408 -14.61 -3.90 15.47
CA LEU A 408 -14.42 -3.55 14.05
C LEU A 408 -13.18 -4.20 13.42
N LYS A 409 -12.34 -4.85 14.25
CA LYS A 409 -11.12 -5.57 13.85
C LYS A 409 -10.05 -4.70 13.21
N THR A 410 -10.05 -3.41 13.53
CA THR A 410 -9.03 -2.46 13.06
C THR A 410 -7.68 -2.75 13.70
N LYS A 411 -6.63 -2.80 12.89
CA LYS A 411 -5.29 -3.24 13.32
C LYS A 411 -4.26 -2.12 13.41
N CYS A 412 -4.56 -0.94 12.88
CA CYS A 412 -3.68 0.24 12.94
C CYS A 412 -4.25 1.32 13.86
N ILE A 413 -3.40 1.88 14.73
CA ILE A 413 -3.70 3.03 15.57
C ILE A 413 -2.68 4.12 15.28
N LEU A 414 -3.15 5.29 14.85
CA LEU A 414 -2.32 6.48 14.66
C LEU A 414 -2.62 7.50 15.75
N VAL A 415 -1.60 7.94 16.47
CA VAL A 415 -1.68 9.11 17.37
C VAL A 415 -1.08 10.30 16.64
N LEU A 416 -1.94 11.26 16.31
CA LEU A 416 -1.64 12.34 15.38
C LEU A 416 -1.64 13.71 16.09
N GLY A 417 -0.44 14.22 16.36
CA GLY A 417 -0.20 15.60 16.78
C GLY A 417 -0.15 16.57 15.60
N HIS A 418 0.00 17.86 15.88
CA HIS A 418 0.19 18.86 14.84
C HIS A 418 0.94 20.09 15.30
N THR A 419 1.64 20.71 14.36
CA THR A 419 2.32 21.99 14.60
C THR A 419 1.32 23.07 15.04
N LYS A 420 1.80 24.00 15.88
CA LYS A 420 1.01 25.13 16.40
C LYS A 420 -0.29 24.70 17.11
N CYS A 421 -0.26 23.55 17.79
CA CYS A 421 -1.40 23.06 18.57
C CYS A 421 -1.73 24.01 19.73
N GLY A 422 -2.94 24.58 19.73
CA GLY A 422 -3.35 25.56 20.74
C GLY A 422 -3.29 25.02 22.17
N ALA A 423 -3.63 23.73 22.38
CA ALA A 423 -3.57 23.10 23.69
C ALA A 423 -2.12 22.93 24.19
N VAL A 424 -1.20 22.53 23.30
CA VAL A 424 0.22 22.37 23.63
C VAL A 424 0.90 23.73 23.86
N VAL A 425 0.56 24.74 23.05
CA VAL A 425 1.00 26.13 23.25
C VAL A 425 0.55 26.62 24.63
N ALA A 426 -0.73 26.45 24.97
CA ALA A 426 -1.27 26.86 26.25
C ALA A 426 -0.59 26.13 27.42
N ALA A 427 -0.39 24.81 27.33
CA ALA A 427 0.31 24.05 28.35
C ALA A 427 1.77 24.53 28.54
N THR A 428 2.48 24.81 27.45
CA THR A 428 3.86 25.31 27.49
C THR A 428 3.93 26.69 28.15
N GLN A 429 3.00 27.60 27.81
CA GLN A 429 2.90 28.91 28.43
C GLN A 429 2.54 28.84 29.92
N THR A 430 1.63 27.93 30.29
CA THR A 430 1.26 27.69 31.69
C THR A 430 2.45 27.24 32.53
N VAL A 431 3.28 26.33 32.02
CA VAL A 431 4.51 25.91 32.70
C VAL A 431 5.48 27.08 32.86
N LEU A 432 5.77 27.82 31.77
CA LEU A 432 6.70 28.96 31.81
C LEU A 432 6.24 30.09 32.74
N GLY A 433 4.92 30.32 32.83
CA GLY A 433 4.34 31.41 33.60
C GLY A 433 4.02 31.09 35.06
N GLY A 434 3.90 29.81 35.42
CA GLY A 434 3.34 29.42 36.72
C GLY A 434 4.03 28.25 37.43
N ALA A 435 4.81 27.42 36.75
CA ALA A 435 5.44 26.28 37.41
C ALA A 435 6.72 26.72 38.15
N THR A 436 6.91 26.18 39.36
CA THR A 436 8.12 26.40 40.14
C THR A 436 9.30 25.68 39.48
N LYS A 437 10.40 26.41 39.25
CA LYS A 437 11.65 25.83 38.72
C LYS A 437 12.52 25.35 39.88
N ASN A 438 12.89 24.07 39.84
CA ASN A 438 13.79 23.44 40.80
C ASN A 438 15.24 23.86 40.56
N ALA A 439 16.10 23.65 41.57
CA ALA A 439 17.51 23.99 41.51
C ALA A 439 18.30 23.21 40.45
N ASP A 440 17.83 22.02 40.06
CA ASP A 440 18.41 21.18 39.01
C ASP A 440 17.96 21.56 37.59
N GLY A 441 17.11 22.57 37.47
CA GLY A 441 16.59 23.06 36.19
C GLY A 441 15.25 22.43 35.76
N THR A 442 14.73 21.45 36.50
CA THR A 442 13.42 20.83 36.23
C THR A 442 12.25 21.71 36.68
N TYR A 443 11.05 21.47 36.13
CA TYR A 443 9.83 22.18 36.50
C TYR A 443 8.90 21.32 37.34
N ASP A 444 8.50 21.81 38.51
CA ASP A 444 7.46 21.20 39.33
C ASP A 444 6.06 21.62 38.84
N VAL A 445 5.52 20.84 37.91
CA VAL A 445 4.17 21.03 37.37
C VAL A 445 3.05 20.82 38.39
N SER A 446 3.32 20.19 39.54
CA SER A 446 2.32 20.05 40.62
C SER A 446 2.06 21.37 41.35
N SER A 447 2.95 22.35 41.21
CA SER A 447 2.77 23.71 41.72
C SER A 447 1.77 24.55 40.90
N LEU A 448 1.32 24.06 39.75
CA LEU A 448 0.35 24.74 38.89
C LEU A 448 -1.07 24.61 39.47
N ASP A 449 -1.75 25.74 39.66
CA ASP A 449 -3.18 25.78 39.98
C ASP A 449 -4.02 25.60 38.70
N LEU A 450 -4.09 24.35 38.22
CA LEU A 450 -4.88 24.00 37.04
C LEU A 450 -6.39 24.00 37.31
N ASP A 451 -6.83 23.96 38.57
CA ASP A 451 -8.23 23.97 38.94
C ASP A 451 -8.81 25.40 38.93
N ALA A 452 -7.97 26.42 39.06
CA ALA A 452 -8.34 27.81 38.81
C ALA A 452 -8.61 28.10 37.30
N VAL A 453 -8.20 27.22 36.39
CA VAL A 453 -8.50 27.37 34.95
C VAL A 453 -10.00 27.11 34.73
N PRO A 454 -10.76 28.06 34.15
CA PRO A 454 -12.21 27.93 34.02
C PRO A 454 -12.66 26.67 33.26
N GLY A 455 -13.65 25.98 33.82
CA GLY A 455 -14.30 24.83 33.20
C GLY A 455 -13.36 23.63 33.06
N SER A 456 -13.55 22.86 31.98
CA SER A 456 -12.79 21.61 31.77
C SER A 456 -11.42 21.81 31.10
N ILE A 457 -11.00 23.06 30.83
CA ILE A 457 -9.72 23.34 30.16
C ILE A 457 -8.55 22.90 31.03
N GLY A 458 -8.65 23.07 32.37
CA GLY A 458 -7.64 22.59 33.31
C GLY A 458 -7.35 21.09 33.17
N ASN A 459 -8.36 20.28 32.86
CA ASN A 459 -8.19 18.85 32.63
C ASN A 459 -7.38 18.56 31.36
N VAL A 460 -7.58 19.34 30.29
CA VAL A 460 -6.78 19.20 29.06
C VAL A 460 -5.32 19.55 29.33
N LEU A 461 -5.08 20.65 30.05
CA LEU A 461 -3.71 21.08 30.38
C LEU A 461 -3.01 20.05 31.26
N ARG A 462 -3.71 19.46 32.23
CA ARG A 462 -3.18 18.43 33.14
C ARG A 462 -2.55 17.24 32.41
N ASP A 463 -3.04 16.89 31.23
CA ASP A 463 -2.49 15.80 30.43
C ASP A 463 -1.23 16.15 29.63
N ILE A 464 -0.96 17.44 29.45
CA ILE A 464 0.06 17.95 28.52
C ILE A 464 1.23 18.61 29.27
N VAL A 465 0.98 19.24 30.43
CA VAL A 465 1.98 20.04 31.16
C VAL A 465 3.26 19.27 31.50
N ASP A 466 3.17 17.97 31.80
CA ASP A 466 4.36 17.13 32.04
C ASP A 466 5.29 17.10 30.82
N MET A 467 4.74 16.91 29.62
CA MET A 467 5.52 16.86 28.38
C MET A 467 5.98 18.25 27.95
N ALA A 468 5.19 19.28 28.22
CA ALA A 468 5.59 20.66 27.98
C ALA A 468 6.78 21.07 28.86
N ALA A 469 6.78 20.71 30.15
CA ALA A 469 7.90 20.91 31.06
C ALA A 469 9.17 20.21 30.55
N LYS A 470 9.08 18.92 30.18
CA LYS A 470 10.20 18.17 29.60
C LYS A 470 10.76 18.82 28.33
N ALA A 471 9.89 19.36 27.47
CA ALA A 471 10.34 20.04 26.26
C ALA A 471 11.10 21.34 26.57
N ILE A 472 10.63 22.12 27.55
CA ILE A 472 11.32 23.34 28.02
C ILE A 472 12.68 22.96 28.63
N GLU A 473 12.75 21.91 29.44
CA GLU A 473 13.99 21.41 30.04
C GLU A 473 15.03 20.97 29.00
N GLN A 474 14.58 20.32 27.93
CA GLN A 474 15.45 19.88 26.83
C GLN A 474 15.87 21.04 25.90
N LYS A 475 15.08 22.11 25.83
CA LYS A 475 15.32 23.27 24.96
C LYS A 475 15.09 24.60 25.70
N PRO A 476 15.86 24.90 26.78
CA PRO A 476 15.57 26.02 27.66
C PRO A 476 15.71 27.39 26.98
N ASP A 477 16.66 27.52 26.06
CA ASP A 477 16.96 28.78 25.36
C ASP A 477 16.32 28.89 23.97
N ALA A 478 15.55 27.87 23.56
CA ALA A 478 14.91 27.87 22.25
C ALA A 478 13.66 28.78 22.23
N PRO A 479 13.29 29.34 21.07
CA PRO A 479 12.02 30.03 20.90
C PRO A 479 10.83 29.15 21.35
N LEU A 480 9.76 29.78 21.84
CA LEU A 480 8.53 29.09 22.27
C LEU A 480 8.01 28.13 21.18
N ALA A 481 8.12 28.51 19.90
CA ALA A 481 7.70 27.67 18.79
C ALA A 481 8.44 26.31 18.78
N ASP A 482 9.75 26.31 19.02
CA ASP A 482 10.58 25.10 18.99
C ASP A 482 10.37 24.23 20.23
N GLN A 483 10.09 24.85 21.38
CA GLN A 483 9.67 24.15 22.60
C GLN A 483 8.31 23.48 22.40
N VAL A 484 7.35 24.18 21.77
CA VAL A 484 6.02 23.65 21.47
C VAL A 484 6.07 22.51 20.45
N LEU A 485 6.94 22.59 19.43
CA LEU A 485 7.15 21.49 18.49
C LEU A 485 7.62 20.23 19.23
N LEU A 486 8.67 20.35 20.05
CA LEU A 486 9.16 19.21 20.83
C LEU A 486 8.11 18.70 21.84
N ALA A 487 7.38 19.60 22.50
CA ALA A 487 6.29 19.24 23.40
C ALA A 487 5.18 18.45 22.68
N THR A 488 4.95 18.75 21.40
CA THR A 488 3.96 18.04 20.58
C THR A 488 4.43 16.61 20.31
N ASP A 489 5.68 16.40 19.92
CA ASP A 489 6.26 15.07 19.68
C ASP A 489 6.25 14.20 20.95
N LEU A 490 6.66 14.81 22.08
CA LEU A 490 6.65 14.15 23.39
C LEU A 490 5.22 13.81 23.82
N ASN A 491 4.26 14.70 23.59
CA ASN A 491 2.85 14.45 23.91
C ASN A 491 2.23 13.32 23.07
N VAL A 492 2.58 13.21 21.78
CA VAL A 492 2.18 12.08 20.93
C VAL A 492 2.73 10.78 21.50
N THR A 493 4.03 10.73 21.77
CA THR A 493 4.70 9.53 22.31
C THR A 493 4.10 9.13 23.67
N TYR A 494 3.91 10.10 24.56
CA TYR A 494 3.33 9.87 25.88
C TYR A 494 1.87 9.39 25.80
N THR A 495 1.11 9.88 24.82
CA THR A 495 -0.26 9.39 24.58
C THR A 495 -0.26 7.94 24.12
N MET A 496 0.66 7.54 23.25
CA MET A 496 0.81 6.14 22.85
C MET A 496 1.14 5.24 24.06
N GLU A 497 2.06 5.67 24.91
CA GLU A 497 2.39 4.97 26.16
C GLU A 497 1.16 4.81 27.07
N LYS A 498 0.36 5.88 27.23
CA LYS A 498 -0.89 5.82 28.01
C LYS A 498 -1.89 4.84 27.40
N ILE A 499 -2.07 4.83 26.08
CA ILE A 499 -2.97 3.87 25.41
C ILE A 499 -2.56 2.43 25.72
N LEU A 500 -1.28 2.11 25.58
CA LEU A 500 -0.74 0.78 25.88
C LEU A 500 -0.85 0.43 27.37
N ARG A 501 -0.65 1.41 28.26
CA ARG A 501 -0.79 1.20 29.70
C ARG A 501 -2.25 0.94 30.10
N PHE A 502 -3.18 1.73 29.56
CA PHE A 502 -4.58 1.73 29.96
C PHE A 502 -5.42 0.63 29.32
N SER A 503 -5.09 0.21 28.10
CA SER A 503 -5.86 -0.83 27.40
C SER A 503 -5.12 -2.15 27.38
N GLU A 504 -5.69 -3.17 28.03
CA GLU A 504 -5.18 -4.53 27.93
C GLU A 504 -5.40 -5.13 26.53
N ILE A 505 -6.53 -4.78 25.88
CA ILE A 505 -6.88 -5.26 24.54
C ILE A 505 -5.82 -4.80 23.53
N ILE A 506 -5.52 -3.50 23.52
CA ILE A 506 -4.55 -2.93 22.58
C ILE A 506 -3.14 -3.42 22.91
N ARG A 507 -2.75 -3.40 24.19
CA ARG A 507 -1.42 -3.87 24.62
C ARG A 507 -1.17 -5.32 24.22
N ASN A 508 -2.12 -6.21 24.48
CA ASN A 508 -1.97 -7.62 24.14
C ASN A 508 -1.96 -7.84 22.61
N GLY A 509 -2.76 -7.07 21.86
CA GLY A 509 -2.73 -7.09 20.39
C GLY A 509 -1.37 -6.66 19.83
N VAL A 510 -0.75 -5.62 20.42
CA VAL A 510 0.59 -5.15 20.04
C VAL A 510 1.67 -6.16 20.39
N LEU A 511 1.64 -6.75 21.60
CA LEU A 511 2.58 -7.80 21.99
C LEU A 511 2.47 -9.06 21.12
N ALA A 512 1.28 -9.35 20.59
CA ALA A 512 1.05 -10.47 19.66
C ALA A 512 1.42 -10.15 18.21
N GLY A 513 1.76 -8.90 17.87
CA GLY A 513 1.99 -8.45 16.50
C GLY A 513 0.72 -8.35 15.64
N ASP A 514 -0.46 -8.39 16.25
CA ASP A 514 -1.77 -8.30 15.55
C ASP A 514 -2.23 -6.84 15.39
N VAL A 515 -1.82 -5.95 16.30
CA VAL A 515 -2.14 -4.52 16.27
C VAL A 515 -0.85 -3.72 16.28
N GLY A 516 -0.79 -2.62 15.52
CA GLY A 516 0.32 -1.67 15.58
C GLY A 516 -0.15 -0.27 15.97
N ILE A 517 0.69 0.45 16.71
CA ILE A 517 0.47 1.84 17.11
C ILE A 517 1.65 2.71 16.65
N TYR A 518 1.34 3.80 15.95
CA TYR A 518 2.31 4.75 15.39
C TYR A 518 1.99 6.18 15.80
N GLY A 519 3.06 6.94 16.08
CA GLY A 519 2.98 8.37 16.34
C GLY A 519 3.26 9.16 15.07
N ALA A 520 2.61 10.30 14.92
CA ALA A 520 2.80 11.19 13.78
C ALA A 520 2.49 12.63 14.17
N VAL A 521 3.11 13.59 13.48
CA VAL A 521 2.83 15.02 13.62
C VAL A 521 2.67 15.64 12.23
N TYR A 522 1.54 16.30 11.96
CA TYR A 522 1.39 17.03 10.69
C TYR A 522 1.70 18.52 10.83
N ASP A 523 2.31 19.07 9.78
CA ASP A 523 2.44 20.51 9.63
C ASP A 523 1.11 21.11 9.17
N ILE A 524 0.64 22.13 9.89
CA ILE A 524 -0.72 22.67 9.69
C ILE A 524 -0.85 23.52 8.43
N PHE A 525 0.28 23.94 7.86
CA PHE A 525 0.29 24.76 6.65
C PHE A 525 0.34 23.90 5.40
N THR A 526 1.21 22.88 5.39
CA THR A 526 1.45 21.99 4.26
C THR A 526 0.58 20.73 4.29
N GLY A 527 0.06 20.34 5.45
CA GLY A 527 -0.62 19.05 5.63
C GLY A 527 0.30 17.84 5.62
N LYS A 528 1.62 18.03 5.45
CA LYS A 528 2.59 16.94 5.42
C LYS A 528 2.73 16.34 6.81
N VAL A 529 2.61 15.01 6.90
CA VAL A 529 2.86 14.25 8.12
C VAL A 529 4.34 13.89 8.23
N GLU A 530 4.92 14.22 9.37
CA GLU A 530 6.16 13.65 9.87
C GLU A 530 5.83 12.43 10.73
N TRP A 531 6.36 11.27 10.34
CA TRP A 531 6.09 10.00 10.99
C TRP A 531 7.11 9.76 12.10
N LEU A 532 6.63 9.58 13.32
CA LEU A 532 7.47 9.18 14.45
C LEU A 532 7.68 7.66 14.43
N ARG A 533 8.38 7.13 15.45
CA ARG A 533 8.68 5.69 15.53
C ARG A 533 7.45 4.86 15.94
N PRO A 534 7.37 3.58 15.53
CA PRO A 534 6.45 2.61 16.15
C PRO A 534 6.66 2.54 17.66
N HIS A 535 5.58 2.25 18.40
CA HIS A 535 5.67 1.97 19.84
C HIS A 535 5.06 0.59 20.18
N PRO A 536 5.71 -0.24 21.01
CA PRO A 536 7.06 -0.05 21.54
C PRO A 536 8.12 -0.12 20.42
N PRO A 537 9.28 0.53 20.59
CA PRO A 537 10.35 0.45 19.60
C PRO A 537 10.75 -1.02 19.35
N PRO A 538 11.17 -1.41 18.14
CA PRO A 538 11.49 -2.80 17.79
C PRO A 538 12.53 -3.48 18.69
N GLU A 539 13.29 -2.70 19.46
CA GLU A 539 14.30 -3.14 20.43
C GLU A 539 13.73 -3.55 21.79
N ALA A 540 12.45 -3.25 22.07
CA ALA A 540 11.73 -3.74 23.25
C ALA A 540 11.24 -5.17 22.96
N GLY A 541 12.17 -6.12 23.03
CA GLY A 541 11.96 -7.52 22.68
C GLY A 541 10.80 -8.20 23.42
N VAL A 542 10.28 -9.21 22.71
CA VAL A 542 9.48 -10.36 23.18
C VAL A 542 9.90 -10.85 24.56
#